data_AF-A0A315CJT1-F1
#
_entry.id   AF-A0A315CJT1-F1
#
_cell.length_a   1.000
_cell.length_b   1.000
_cell.length_c   1.000
_cell.angle_alpha   90.00
_cell.angle_beta   90.00
_cell.angle_gamma   90.00
#
_symmetry.space_group_name_H-M   'P 1'
#
loop_
_entity.id
_entity.type
_entity.pdbx_description
1 polymer ?
#
loop_
_entity_poly.entity_id
_entity_poly.type
_entity_poly.pdbx_seq_one_letter_code
_entity_poly.pdbx_strand_id
1 'polypeptide(L)'
;MKLIKQILITGRGRPAAIFILLWALTMNILTELPPSWPTLQKPWSMVTTYFGTPFASARHLLFDGYQKEYPRQPQSQPVTIVAIDEKSLQAFGQWPWPRYRLAQLIEAIGKHKPAAVGLDLYMPEFDQTSPAQVAKGLKPEHQALAEQLRSLPSNEQVLAQSFRHVPTVLSAAGFDQPAYTTTAGMRTWPVKLDGADKLPEFSRRFDRVLASLPELQAAARGQALVSVDLENGLVRHLPLVMNLTDQAVPSLALEMFRVATDSAAVQVQINPRGIQSVGVADLTVPTLPKGDIPLHFAQHKTMATRYVSASDVIQGQVAHQMLSGKLVLVGLTGSGLSDMRTTALGETVPGIEIQAQLIESLFDGRILQRPYWFKWAETLALLIVGGVLIWYVPRPQSLLSTYLRKVPKSSLWLTLATNGLIIWIGFKIFAHTGLLFDAASFFLIISAVMGSLVSTVLAEIDNLKKSQEDMRPDVVG
;
A
#
# COMPACT_ATOMS: atom_id res chain seq x y z
N MET A 1 -45.17 7.28 -4.12
CA MET A 1 -44.89 8.31 -5.15
C MET A 1 -45.38 9.72 -4.77
N LYS A 2 -46.59 9.90 -4.22
CA LYS A 2 -47.11 11.22 -3.78
C LYS A 2 -46.27 11.87 -2.65
N LEU A 3 -45.87 11.10 -1.63
CA LEU A 3 -45.05 11.59 -0.50
C LEU A 3 -43.68 12.15 -0.94
N ILE A 4 -43.00 11.46 -1.86
CA ILE A 4 -41.69 11.88 -2.41
C ILE A 4 -41.82 13.19 -3.21
N LYS A 5 -42.88 13.33 -4.02
CA LYS A 5 -43.17 14.60 -4.72
C LYS A 5 -43.44 15.74 -3.74
N GLN A 6 -44.17 15.48 -2.66
CA GLN A 6 -44.51 16.48 -1.66
C GLN A 6 -43.24 16.97 -0.92
N ILE A 7 -42.33 16.07 -0.53
CA ILE A 7 -41.05 16.43 0.09
C ILE A 7 -40.15 17.24 -0.86
N LEU A 8 -40.13 16.92 -2.16
CA LEU A 8 -39.35 17.65 -3.16
C LEU A 8 -39.87 19.07 -3.44
N ILE A 9 -41.18 19.29 -3.31
CA ILE A 9 -41.84 20.57 -3.62
C ILE A 9 -41.89 21.48 -2.38
N THR A 10 -42.01 20.92 -1.18
CA THR A 10 -42.11 21.68 0.07
C THR A 10 -40.75 22.34 0.39
N GLY A 11 -40.71 23.66 0.57
CA GLY A 11 -39.46 24.40 0.84
C GLY A 11 -38.48 24.52 -0.34
N ARG A 12 -38.97 24.41 -1.59
CA ARG A 12 -38.17 24.47 -2.83
C ARG A 12 -37.01 23.47 -2.88
N GLY A 13 -37.24 22.24 -2.38
CA GLY A 13 -36.27 21.14 -2.47
C GLY A 13 -35.10 21.22 -1.49
N ARG A 14 -35.01 22.31 -0.71
CA ARG A 14 -33.97 22.47 0.33
C ARG A 14 -33.96 21.34 1.36
N PRO A 15 -35.11 20.88 1.93
CA PRO A 15 -35.09 19.81 2.91
C PRO A 15 -34.52 18.50 2.36
N ALA A 16 -34.87 18.15 1.12
CA ALA A 16 -34.36 16.96 0.44
C ALA A 16 -32.85 17.05 0.20
N ALA A 17 -32.38 18.19 -0.32
CA ALA A 17 -30.95 18.40 -0.58
C ALA A 17 -30.11 18.43 0.70
N ILE A 18 -30.62 19.00 1.80
CA ILE A 18 -29.96 18.96 3.12
C ILE A 18 -29.86 17.52 3.61
N PHE A 19 -30.95 16.74 3.52
CA PHE A 19 -30.94 15.33 3.91
C PHE A 19 -29.90 14.54 3.11
N ILE A 20 -29.86 14.70 1.79
CA ILE A 20 -28.88 14.04 0.91
C ILE A 20 -27.46 14.42 1.30
N LEU A 21 -27.19 15.72 1.51
CA LEU A 21 -25.86 16.21 1.89
C LEU A 21 -25.42 15.58 3.22
N LEU A 22 -26.24 15.68 4.28
CA LEU A 22 -25.90 15.17 5.60
C LEU A 22 -25.76 13.65 5.62
N TRP A 23 -26.66 12.93 4.93
CA TRP A 23 -26.58 11.49 4.79
C TRP A 23 -25.30 11.05 4.08
N ALA A 24 -25.01 11.63 2.92
CA ALA A 24 -23.83 11.27 2.13
C ALA A 24 -22.53 11.64 2.83
N LEU A 25 -22.48 12.80 3.52
CA LEU A 25 -21.35 13.17 4.37
C LEU A 25 -21.13 12.16 5.49
N THR A 26 -22.21 11.76 6.17
CA THR A 26 -22.14 10.76 7.24
C THR A 26 -21.57 9.45 6.71
N MET A 27 -22.11 8.92 5.61
CA MET A 27 -21.59 7.69 5.00
C MET A 27 -20.12 7.83 4.59
N ASN A 28 -19.74 8.96 4.00
CA ASN A 28 -18.36 9.22 3.58
C ASN A 28 -17.38 9.30 4.78
N ILE A 29 -17.76 9.96 5.88
CA ILE A 29 -16.95 10.02 7.11
C ILE A 29 -16.74 8.61 7.67
N LEU A 30 -17.80 7.79 7.67
CA LEU A 30 -17.76 6.43 8.20
C LEU A 30 -16.81 5.49 7.42
N THR A 31 -16.43 5.83 6.19
CA THR A 31 -15.45 5.04 5.39
C THR A 31 -14.00 5.23 5.80
N GLU A 32 -13.67 6.28 6.56
CA GLU A 32 -12.30 6.62 6.95
C GLU A 32 -12.21 6.94 8.44
N LEU A 33 -13.03 6.29 9.27
CA LEU A 33 -12.91 6.45 10.71
C LEU A 33 -11.53 5.99 11.19
N PRO A 34 -10.94 6.69 12.18
CA PRO A 34 -9.71 6.25 12.80
C PRO A 34 -9.83 4.79 13.28
N PRO A 35 -8.83 3.93 13.02
CA PRO A 35 -8.85 2.56 13.51
C PRO A 35 -8.89 2.44 15.03
N SER A 36 -8.47 3.50 15.75
CA SER A 36 -8.55 3.58 17.21
C SER A 36 -9.97 3.74 17.74
N TRP A 37 -10.95 4.08 16.88
CA TRP A 37 -12.34 4.23 17.29
C TRP A 37 -13.06 2.87 17.26
N PRO A 38 -14.04 2.64 18.16
CA PRO A 38 -14.79 1.40 18.17
C PRO A 38 -15.47 1.15 16.82
N THR A 39 -15.31 -0.05 16.28
CA THR A 39 -16.03 -0.47 15.08
C THR A 39 -17.53 -0.54 15.38
N LEU A 40 -18.36 -0.06 14.44
CA LEU A 40 -19.81 -0.17 14.56
C LEU A 40 -20.23 -1.65 14.63
N GLN A 41 -21.15 -1.98 15.55
CA GLN A 41 -21.72 -3.32 15.64
C GLN A 41 -22.81 -3.54 14.58
N LYS A 42 -23.15 -4.81 14.31
CA LYS A 42 -24.28 -5.16 13.43
C LYS A 42 -25.61 -4.69 14.07
N PRO A 43 -26.59 -4.19 13.29
CA PRO A 43 -26.63 -4.14 11.82
C PRO A 43 -25.98 -2.89 11.21
N TRP A 44 -25.60 -1.90 12.02
CA TRP A 44 -25.07 -0.62 11.52
C TRP A 44 -23.82 -0.77 10.67
N SER A 45 -22.92 -1.68 11.02
CA SER A 45 -21.75 -1.98 10.17
C SER A 45 -22.12 -2.44 8.76
N MET A 46 -23.21 -3.20 8.58
CA MET A 46 -23.64 -3.61 7.24
C MET A 46 -24.13 -2.41 6.42
N VAL A 47 -24.88 -1.51 7.06
CA VAL A 47 -25.40 -0.29 6.43
C VAL A 47 -24.23 0.60 5.99
N THR A 48 -23.26 0.83 6.88
CA THR A 48 -22.10 1.67 6.57
C THR A 48 -21.21 1.05 5.52
N THR A 49 -21.00 -0.27 5.52
CA THR A 49 -20.25 -0.94 4.47
C THR A 49 -20.99 -0.82 3.14
N TYR A 50 -22.29 -1.11 3.09
CA TYR A 50 -23.05 -1.07 1.85
C TYR A 50 -23.09 0.34 1.21
N PHE A 51 -23.44 1.36 1.98
CA PHE A 51 -23.54 2.73 1.48
C PHE A 51 -22.20 3.49 1.44
N GLY A 52 -21.21 3.04 2.21
CA GLY A 52 -19.87 3.62 2.25
C GLY A 52 -18.93 3.10 1.15
N THR A 53 -19.06 1.82 0.75
CA THR A 53 -18.19 1.19 -0.26
C THR A 53 -18.06 2.01 -1.55
N PRO A 54 -19.13 2.61 -2.11
CA PRO A 54 -19.00 3.45 -3.30
C PRO A 54 -18.02 4.63 -3.14
N PHE A 55 -18.01 5.28 -1.96
CA PHE A 55 -17.09 6.39 -1.68
C PHE A 55 -15.65 5.90 -1.59
N ALA A 56 -15.41 4.81 -0.85
CA ALA A 56 -14.08 4.22 -0.73
C ALA A 56 -13.55 3.76 -2.09
N SER A 57 -14.34 2.97 -2.84
CA SER A 57 -13.95 2.46 -4.16
C SER A 57 -13.68 3.58 -5.16
N ALA A 58 -14.55 4.60 -5.24
CA ALA A 58 -14.34 5.73 -6.15
C ALA A 58 -13.07 6.53 -5.80
N ARG A 59 -12.78 6.69 -4.50
CA ARG A 59 -11.55 7.33 -4.01
C ARG A 59 -10.31 6.53 -4.39
N HIS A 60 -10.29 5.23 -4.16
CA HIS A 60 -9.17 4.37 -4.55
C HIS A 60 -8.94 4.39 -6.06
N LEU A 61 -10.00 4.29 -6.86
CA LEU A 61 -9.91 4.40 -8.32
C LEU A 61 -9.33 5.73 -8.79
N LEU A 62 -9.71 6.83 -8.13
CA LEU A 62 -9.17 8.16 -8.42
C LEU A 62 -7.68 8.23 -8.08
N PHE A 63 -7.26 7.73 -6.91
CA PHE A 63 -5.85 7.73 -6.49
C PHE A 63 -4.99 6.85 -7.39
N ASP A 64 -5.48 5.68 -7.77
CA ASP A 64 -4.82 4.80 -8.75
C ASP A 64 -4.72 5.51 -10.11
N GLY A 65 -5.77 6.22 -10.53
CA GLY A 65 -5.79 7.03 -11.76
C GLY A 65 -4.75 8.16 -11.74
N TYR A 66 -4.60 8.86 -10.61
CA TYR A 66 -3.56 9.88 -10.44
C TYR A 66 -2.15 9.31 -10.57
N GLN A 67 -1.89 8.15 -9.98
CA GLN A 67 -0.59 7.49 -10.10
C GLN A 67 -0.32 7.00 -11.53
N LYS A 68 -1.33 6.49 -12.24
CA LYS A 68 -1.20 6.07 -13.64
C LYS A 68 -0.83 7.24 -14.55
N GLU A 69 -1.45 8.39 -14.36
CA GLU A 69 -1.19 9.60 -15.14
C GLU A 69 0.15 10.27 -14.75
N TYR A 70 0.51 10.21 -13.46
CA TYR A 70 1.72 10.83 -12.94
C TYR A 70 2.49 9.85 -12.02
N PRO A 71 3.14 8.82 -12.61
CA PRO A 71 3.92 7.85 -11.85
C PRO A 71 5.18 8.49 -11.27
N ARG A 72 5.70 7.91 -10.19
CA ARG A 72 6.95 8.37 -9.57
C ARG A 72 8.07 8.27 -10.60
N GLN A 73 8.79 9.37 -10.78
CA GLN A 73 10.04 9.39 -11.53
C GLN A 73 11.20 9.10 -10.56
N PRO A 74 11.92 7.98 -10.72
CA PRO A 74 13.04 7.67 -9.83
C PRO A 74 14.17 8.68 -10.01
N GLN A 75 14.67 9.24 -8.91
CA GLN A 75 15.76 10.23 -8.95
C GLN A 75 17.10 9.62 -8.58
N SER A 76 17.08 8.78 -7.54
CA SER A 76 18.25 8.04 -7.08
C SER A 76 18.11 6.56 -7.43
N GLN A 77 19.24 5.84 -7.35
CA GLN A 77 19.29 4.38 -7.47
C GLN A 77 20.01 3.82 -6.24
N PRO A 78 19.43 3.92 -5.03
CA PRO A 78 20.04 3.44 -3.80
C PRO A 78 20.01 1.92 -3.70
N VAL A 79 19.14 1.28 -4.50
CA VAL A 79 18.85 -0.15 -4.46
C VAL A 79 19.22 -0.84 -5.76
N THR A 80 19.73 -2.07 -5.64
CA THR A 80 20.00 -2.98 -6.77
C THR A 80 19.35 -4.32 -6.48
N ILE A 81 18.63 -4.86 -7.47
CA ILE A 81 17.98 -6.16 -7.38
C ILE A 81 18.88 -7.20 -8.04
N VAL A 82 19.41 -8.12 -7.24
CA VAL A 82 20.10 -9.32 -7.69
C VAL A 82 19.06 -10.42 -7.88
N ALA A 83 18.69 -10.62 -9.13
CA ALA A 83 17.60 -11.47 -9.54
C ALA A 83 18.05 -12.91 -9.76
N ILE A 84 17.40 -13.86 -9.07
CA ILE A 84 17.44 -15.28 -9.43
C ILE A 84 16.41 -15.47 -10.55
N ASP A 85 16.85 -15.12 -11.75
CA ASP A 85 16.08 -15.09 -12.99
C ASP A 85 16.32 -16.33 -13.86
N GLU A 86 15.68 -16.38 -15.03
CA GLU A 86 15.81 -17.50 -15.97
C GLU A 86 17.27 -17.73 -16.40
N LYS A 87 18.03 -16.65 -16.62
CA LYS A 87 19.47 -16.74 -16.93
C LYS A 87 20.25 -17.42 -15.82
N SER A 88 19.92 -17.12 -14.56
CA SER A 88 20.55 -17.71 -13.39
C SER A 88 20.15 -19.18 -13.21
N LEU A 89 18.88 -19.52 -13.44
CA LEU A 89 18.39 -20.91 -13.41
C LEU A 89 18.99 -21.75 -14.53
N GLN A 90 19.18 -21.19 -15.72
CA GLN A 90 19.86 -21.86 -16.82
C GLN A 90 21.34 -22.15 -16.48
N ALA A 91 22.02 -21.20 -15.83
CA ALA A 91 23.44 -21.34 -15.48
C ALA A 91 23.70 -22.33 -14.35
N PHE A 92 22.83 -22.38 -13.34
CA PHE A 92 23.09 -23.14 -12.11
C PHE A 92 22.06 -24.24 -11.80
N GLY A 93 21.00 -24.35 -12.57
CA GLY A 93 19.91 -25.31 -12.38
C GLY A 93 18.76 -24.75 -11.54
N GLN A 94 17.75 -25.61 -11.36
CA GLN A 94 16.47 -25.27 -10.75
C GLN A 94 16.58 -24.80 -9.30
N TRP A 95 15.63 -23.95 -8.89
CA TRP A 95 15.37 -23.61 -7.50
C TRP A 95 14.64 -24.77 -6.78
N PRO A 96 14.84 -25.00 -5.47
CA PRO A 96 15.74 -24.29 -4.55
C PRO A 96 17.21 -24.62 -4.76
N TRP A 97 18.07 -23.59 -4.69
CA TRP A 97 19.51 -23.79 -4.73
C TRP A 97 20.05 -24.32 -3.39
N PRO A 98 21.13 -25.14 -3.43
CA PRO A 98 21.90 -25.48 -2.24
C PRO A 98 22.43 -24.23 -1.52
N ARG A 99 22.52 -24.29 -0.19
CA ARG A 99 22.92 -23.15 0.66
C ARG A 99 24.36 -22.73 0.41
N TYR A 100 25.24 -23.66 -0.02
CA TYR A 100 26.60 -23.30 -0.44
C TYR A 100 26.61 -22.39 -1.69
N ARG A 101 25.61 -22.49 -2.57
CA ARG A 101 25.49 -21.63 -3.75
C ARG A 101 24.97 -20.24 -3.38
N LEU A 102 24.02 -20.19 -2.45
CA LEU A 102 23.64 -18.91 -1.84
C LEU A 102 24.85 -18.25 -1.16
N ALA A 103 25.70 -19.02 -0.48
CA ALA A 103 26.93 -18.49 0.12
C ALA A 103 27.85 -17.87 -0.94
N GLN A 104 28.07 -18.54 -2.08
CA GLN A 104 28.83 -18.00 -3.21
C GLN A 104 28.25 -16.69 -3.75
N LEU A 105 26.93 -16.60 -3.87
CA LEU A 105 26.26 -15.37 -4.30
C LEU A 105 26.51 -14.23 -3.30
N ILE A 106 26.33 -14.50 -2.00
CA ILE A 106 26.49 -13.51 -0.94
C ILE A 106 27.94 -13.03 -0.85
N GLU A 107 28.91 -13.93 -0.95
CA GLU A 107 30.33 -13.59 -1.01
C GLU A 107 30.68 -12.77 -2.25
N ALA A 108 30.12 -13.12 -3.41
CA ALA A 108 30.31 -12.35 -4.65
C ALA A 108 29.75 -10.93 -4.51
N ILE A 109 28.56 -10.75 -3.95
CA ILE A 109 28.01 -9.44 -3.60
C ILE A 109 28.93 -8.71 -2.60
N GLY A 110 29.38 -9.42 -1.57
CA GLY A 110 30.24 -8.89 -0.50
C GLY A 110 31.55 -8.27 -0.99
N LYS A 111 32.15 -8.80 -2.07
CA LYS A 111 33.36 -8.23 -2.71
C LYS A 111 33.17 -6.78 -3.15
N HIS A 112 31.94 -6.35 -3.40
CA HIS A 112 31.63 -4.97 -3.81
C HIS A 112 31.39 -4.02 -2.65
N LYS A 113 31.32 -4.50 -1.40
CA LYS A 113 31.02 -3.71 -0.19
C LYS A 113 29.65 -3.00 -0.30
N PRO A 114 28.54 -3.75 -0.37
CA PRO A 114 27.21 -3.17 -0.29
C PRO A 114 26.98 -2.54 1.08
N ALA A 115 26.04 -1.60 1.17
CA ALA A 115 25.62 -1.03 2.44
C ALA A 115 24.82 -2.04 3.29
N ALA A 116 23.93 -2.81 2.65
CA ALA A 116 23.22 -3.94 3.25
C ALA A 116 22.77 -4.92 2.15
N VAL A 117 22.56 -6.19 2.50
CA VAL A 117 22.02 -7.22 1.60
C VAL A 117 20.74 -7.80 2.19
N GLY A 118 19.58 -7.47 1.64
CA GLY A 118 18.29 -8.03 2.04
C GLY A 118 17.94 -9.26 1.21
N LEU A 119 17.59 -10.37 1.87
CA LEU A 119 17.16 -11.60 1.20
C LEU A 119 15.64 -11.72 1.28
N ASP A 120 14.95 -11.59 0.16
CA ASP A 120 13.52 -11.92 0.05
C ASP A 120 13.34 -13.42 -0.19
N LEU A 121 13.89 -14.19 0.75
CA LEU A 121 13.98 -15.63 0.78
C LEU A 121 13.94 -16.05 2.25
N TYR A 122 13.13 -17.06 2.57
CA TYR A 122 13.10 -17.67 3.90
C TYR A 122 13.54 -19.12 3.80
N MET A 123 14.40 -19.56 4.73
CA MET A 123 15.01 -20.90 4.73
C MET A 123 14.65 -21.62 6.04
N PRO A 124 13.38 -22.00 6.25
CA PRO A 124 12.91 -22.62 7.50
C PRO A 124 13.36 -24.08 7.66
N GLU A 125 13.89 -24.67 6.60
CA GLU A 125 14.26 -26.09 6.51
C GLU A 125 15.76 -26.25 6.20
N PHE A 126 16.31 -27.37 6.68
CA PHE A 126 17.65 -27.81 6.30
C PHE A 126 17.72 -28.08 4.79
N ASP A 127 18.85 -27.69 4.21
CA ASP A 127 19.23 -28.06 2.85
C ASP A 127 19.31 -29.58 2.73
N GLN A 128 18.47 -30.15 1.87
CA GLN A 128 18.46 -31.60 1.60
C GLN A 128 19.75 -32.08 0.93
N THR A 129 20.54 -31.16 0.36
CA THR A 129 21.86 -31.43 -0.22
C THR A 129 23.02 -31.22 0.75
N SER A 130 22.76 -30.81 2.01
CA SER A 130 23.80 -30.75 3.05
C SER A 130 24.42 -32.13 3.28
N PRO A 131 25.74 -32.25 3.48
CA PRO A 131 26.42 -33.54 3.60
C PRO A 131 25.77 -34.49 4.62
N ALA A 132 25.40 -33.99 5.80
CA ALA A 132 24.72 -34.79 6.82
C ALA A 132 23.30 -35.26 6.44
N GLN A 133 22.58 -34.52 5.58
CA GLN A 133 21.26 -34.95 5.08
C GLN A 133 21.42 -36.01 3.99
N VAL A 134 22.36 -35.82 3.07
CA VAL A 134 22.71 -36.81 2.04
C VAL A 134 23.14 -38.13 2.70
N ALA A 135 23.94 -38.06 3.77
CA ALA A 135 24.37 -39.22 4.54
C ALA A 135 23.21 -40.05 5.15
N LYS A 136 22.03 -39.45 5.40
CA LYS A 136 20.84 -40.17 5.91
C LYS A 136 20.17 -41.02 4.83
N GLY A 137 20.28 -40.61 3.56
CA GLY A 137 19.70 -41.32 2.42
C GLY A 137 20.55 -42.49 1.91
N LEU A 138 21.79 -42.63 2.40
CA LEU A 138 22.69 -43.70 1.98
C LEU A 138 22.28 -45.05 2.59
N LYS A 139 22.38 -46.10 1.77
CA LYS A 139 22.18 -47.49 2.21
C LYS A 139 23.23 -47.90 3.25
N PRO A 140 22.93 -48.87 4.15
CA PRO A 140 23.88 -49.34 5.16
C PRO A 140 25.24 -49.82 4.61
N GLU A 141 25.27 -50.35 3.39
CA GLU A 141 26.50 -50.77 2.69
C GLU A 141 27.49 -49.62 2.40
N HIS A 142 27.05 -48.36 2.50
CA HIS A 142 27.86 -47.17 2.30
C HIS A 142 28.15 -46.41 3.62
N GLN A 143 28.20 -47.12 4.76
CA GLN A 143 28.42 -46.50 6.07
C GLN A 143 29.67 -45.62 6.15
N ALA A 144 30.80 -46.08 5.57
CA ALA A 144 32.05 -45.32 5.58
C ALA A 144 31.90 -43.96 4.85
N LEU A 145 31.18 -43.93 3.72
CA LEU A 145 30.88 -42.69 3.00
C LEU A 145 29.93 -41.80 3.82
N ALA A 146 28.94 -42.38 4.49
CA ALA A 146 28.04 -41.63 5.35
C ALA A 146 28.77 -40.98 6.53
N GLU A 147 29.77 -41.64 7.11
CA GLU A 147 30.63 -41.09 8.16
C GLU A 147 31.52 -39.95 7.61
N GLN A 148 32.10 -40.11 6.42
CA GLN A 148 32.86 -39.04 5.75
C GLN A 148 31.98 -37.83 5.42
N LEU A 149 30.75 -38.02 4.95
CA LEU A 149 29.84 -36.92 4.67
C LEU A 149 29.44 -36.18 5.96
N ARG A 150 29.25 -36.89 7.07
CA ARG A 150 28.90 -36.26 8.36
C ARG A 150 30.05 -35.44 8.96
N SER A 151 31.30 -35.66 8.54
CA SER A 151 32.44 -34.86 9.00
C SER A 151 32.62 -33.56 8.21
N LEU A 152 31.96 -33.41 7.06
CA LEU A 152 31.96 -32.18 6.28
C LEU A 152 31.04 -31.11 6.90
N PRO A 153 31.36 -29.82 6.73
CA PRO A 153 30.49 -28.74 7.19
C PRO A 153 29.12 -28.80 6.50
N SER A 154 28.06 -28.42 7.20
CA SER A 154 26.74 -28.30 6.59
C SER A 154 26.69 -27.12 5.62
N ASN A 155 25.81 -27.16 4.62
CA ASN A 155 25.63 -26.02 3.73
C ASN A 155 25.06 -24.81 4.49
N GLU A 156 24.31 -25.03 5.58
CA GLU A 156 23.88 -23.99 6.52
C GLU A 156 25.08 -23.28 7.17
N GLN A 157 26.08 -24.03 7.63
CA GLN A 157 27.30 -23.47 8.22
C GLN A 157 28.09 -22.64 7.21
N VAL A 158 28.20 -23.13 5.97
CA VAL A 158 28.85 -22.40 4.88
C VAL A 158 28.13 -21.08 4.61
N LEU A 159 26.80 -21.10 4.52
CA LEU A 159 26.01 -19.87 4.32
C LEU A 159 26.09 -18.93 5.52
N ALA A 160 25.99 -19.44 6.74
CA ALA A 160 26.13 -18.66 7.97
C ALA A 160 27.49 -17.95 8.03
N GLN A 161 28.57 -18.60 7.59
CA GLN A 161 29.89 -17.98 7.56
C GLN A 161 29.94 -16.78 6.60
N SER A 162 29.24 -16.84 5.46
CA SER A 162 29.14 -15.69 4.55
C SER A 162 28.40 -14.51 5.18
N PHE A 163 27.32 -14.77 5.94
CA PHE A 163 26.53 -13.73 6.63
C PHE A 163 27.30 -12.98 7.72
N ARG A 164 28.33 -13.61 8.30
CA ARG A 164 29.16 -12.93 9.31
C ARG A 164 30.01 -11.80 8.73
N HIS A 165 30.35 -11.88 7.44
CA HIS A 165 31.24 -10.94 6.76
C HIS A 165 30.50 -9.94 5.85
N VAL A 166 29.26 -10.24 5.48
CA VAL A 166 28.41 -9.42 4.62
C VAL A 166 27.23 -8.89 5.45
N PRO A 167 26.85 -7.60 5.34
CA PRO A 167 25.75 -7.01 6.12
C PRO A 167 24.37 -7.53 5.69
N THR A 168 24.09 -8.81 5.97
CA THR A 168 22.89 -9.50 5.50
C THR A 168 21.71 -9.32 6.44
N VAL A 169 20.54 -9.04 5.86
CA VAL A 169 19.24 -8.98 6.50
C VAL A 169 18.37 -10.12 5.96
N LEU A 170 17.87 -10.96 6.86
CA LEU A 170 16.98 -12.06 6.50
C LEU A 170 15.52 -11.61 6.52
N SER A 171 14.74 -12.06 5.54
CA SER A 171 13.29 -11.92 5.59
C SER A 171 12.62 -13.09 6.28
N ALA A 172 11.44 -12.83 6.79
CA ALA A 172 10.51 -13.83 7.32
C ALA A 172 9.08 -13.45 6.92
N ALA A 173 8.23 -14.46 6.75
CA ALA A 173 6.84 -14.25 6.38
C ALA A 173 5.92 -14.40 7.61
N GLY A 174 5.00 -13.47 7.80
CA GLY A 174 4.00 -13.53 8.87
C GLY A 174 2.81 -14.40 8.49
N PHE A 175 2.27 -15.14 9.46
CA PHE A 175 1.11 -16.02 9.30
C PHE A 175 0.09 -15.80 10.42
N ASP A 176 -1.19 -15.78 10.04
CA ASP A 176 -2.30 -15.66 10.99
C ASP A 176 -2.64 -17.01 11.65
N GLN A 177 -2.21 -18.12 11.04
CA GLN A 177 -2.49 -19.47 11.51
C GLN A 177 -1.22 -20.34 11.47
N PRO A 178 -1.12 -21.38 12.32
CA PRO A 178 -0.02 -22.33 12.26
C PRO A 178 0.05 -23.01 10.89
N ALA A 179 1.24 -22.98 10.28
CA ALA A 179 1.56 -23.71 9.06
C ALA A 179 2.86 -24.51 9.24
N TYR A 180 3.17 -25.40 8.28
CA TYR A 180 4.37 -26.21 8.30
C TYR A 180 5.61 -25.33 8.50
N THR A 181 6.47 -25.69 9.45
CA THR A 181 7.71 -24.98 9.85
C THR A 181 7.54 -23.56 10.44
N THR A 182 6.32 -23.09 10.65
CA THR A 182 6.11 -21.81 11.35
C THR A 182 6.44 -21.91 12.85
N THR A 183 7.00 -20.84 13.41
CA THR A 183 7.33 -20.70 14.83
C THR A 183 6.50 -19.58 15.47
N ALA A 184 6.52 -19.49 16.80
CA ALA A 184 5.86 -18.40 17.54
C ALA A 184 6.67 -17.09 17.58
N GLY A 185 7.92 -17.13 17.12
CA GLY A 185 8.85 -16.01 17.20
C GLY A 185 10.11 -16.25 16.40
N MET A 186 10.88 -15.19 16.24
CA MET A 186 12.17 -15.17 15.54
C MET A 186 13.12 -14.21 16.26
N ARG A 187 14.40 -14.24 15.90
CA ARG A 187 15.35 -13.22 16.34
C ARG A 187 14.95 -11.87 15.75
N THR A 188 14.87 -10.86 16.61
CA THR A 188 14.57 -9.48 16.24
C THR A 188 15.63 -8.56 16.83
N TRP A 189 15.85 -7.42 16.19
CA TRP A 189 16.67 -6.34 16.73
C TRP A 189 15.77 -5.32 17.43
N PRO A 190 16.31 -4.50 18.35
CA PRO A 190 15.51 -3.57 19.12
C PRO A 190 14.68 -2.63 18.25
N VAL A 191 13.37 -2.58 18.52
CA VAL A 191 12.47 -1.55 18.03
C VAL A 191 12.05 -0.73 19.25
N LYS A 192 12.48 0.53 19.29
CA LYS A 192 12.17 1.45 20.38
C LYS A 192 10.79 2.06 20.13
N LEU A 193 9.87 1.82 21.04
CA LEU A 193 8.54 2.41 21.03
C LEU A 193 8.54 3.63 21.94
N ASP A 194 8.24 4.80 21.38
CA ASP A 194 8.10 6.05 22.13
C ASP A 194 6.61 6.43 22.20
N GLY A 195 6.07 6.57 23.41
CA GLY A 195 4.66 6.94 23.65
C GLY A 195 3.71 5.76 23.98
N ALA A 196 4.16 4.51 23.83
CA ALA A 196 3.45 3.31 24.30
C ALA A 196 4.41 2.12 24.46
N ASP A 197 4.03 1.12 25.26
CA ASP A 197 4.85 -0.10 25.51
C ASP A 197 4.65 -1.19 24.45
N LYS A 198 3.56 -1.13 23.69
CA LYS A 198 3.19 -2.08 22.63
C LYS A 198 2.64 -1.35 21.42
N LEU A 199 2.72 -1.98 20.25
CA LEU A 199 2.05 -1.49 19.05
C LEU A 199 0.52 -1.51 19.24
N PRO A 200 -0.23 -0.57 18.63
CA PRO A 200 -1.69 -0.57 18.68
C PRO A 200 -2.30 -1.90 18.19
N GLU A 201 -3.39 -2.35 18.81
CA GLU A 201 -4.03 -3.64 18.49
C GLU A 201 -4.50 -3.76 17.02
N PHE A 202 -4.85 -2.63 16.40
CA PHE A 202 -5.28 -2.57 15.00
C PHE A 202 -4.11 -2.52 13.99
N SER A 203 -2.85 -2.51 14.47
CA SER A 203 -1.67 -2.63 13.59
C SER A 203 -1.64 -4.03 12.96
N ARG A 204 -0.94 -4.18 11.83
CA ARG A 204 -0.81 -5.49 11.18
C ARG A 204 -0.14 -6.48 12.15
N ARG A 205 -0.89 -7.50 12.59
CA ARG A 205 -0.46 -8.53 13.55
C ARG A 205 -0.39 -9.89 12.87
N PHE A 206 0.62 -10.67 13.25
CA PHE A 206 0.77 -12.08 12.91
C PHE A 206 1.03 -12.89 14.17
N ASP A 207 0.39 -14.05 14.30
CA ASP A 207 0.57 -14.93 15.47
C ASP A 207 1.68 -15.97 15.26
N ARG A 208 2.08 -16.17 13.99
CA ARG A 208 3.09 -17.14 13.58
C ARG A 208 4.04 -16.50 12.57
N VAL A 209 5.25 -17.04 12.48
CA VAL A 209 6.26 -16.59 11.52
C VAL A 209 6.94 -17.77 10.86
N LEU A 210 7.17 -17.65 9.55
CA LEU A 210 8.04 -18.52 8.77
C LEU A 210 9.41 -17.85 8.65
N ALA A 211 10.31 -18.19 9.57
CA ALA A 211 11.64 -17.63 9.66
C ALA A 211 12.71 -18.63 9.20
N SER A 212 13.88 -18.12 8.81
CA SER A 212 15.04 -18.97 8.49
C SER A 212 15.54 -19.76 9.70
N LEU A 213 16.33 -20.82 9.52
CA LEU A 213 16.88 -21.60 10.63
C LEU A 213 17.62 -20.74 11.67
N PRO A 214 17.57 -21.07 12.98
CA PRO A 214 18.19 -20.26 14.05
C PRO A 214 19.68 -19.97 13.84
N GLU A 215 20.44 -20.90 13.26
CA GLU A 215 21.86 -20.72 12.95
C GLU A 215 22.08 -19.59 11.91
N LEU A 216 21.22 -19.51 10.90
CA LEU A 216 21.24 -18.44 9.90
C LEU A 216 20.82 -17.10 10.51
N GLN A 217 19.78 -17.10 11.35
CA GLN A 217 19.33 -15.91 12.10
C GLN A 217 20.45 -15.36 12.99
N ALA A 218 21.20 -16.23 13.67
CA ALA A 218 22.29 -15.83 14.55
C ALA A 218 23.50 -15.25 13.80
N ALA A 219 23.70 -15.64 12.54
CA ALA A 219 24.80 -15.16 11.71
C ALA A 219 24.48 -13.85 10.96
N ALA A 220 23.20 -13.57 10.70
CA ALA A 220 22.76 -12.36 10.02
C ALA A 220 22.89 -11.10 10.89
N ARG A 221 22.98 -9.93 10.25
CA ARG A 221 23.04 -8.61 10.91
C ARG A 221 21.67 -8.01 11.22
N GLY A 222 20.63 -8.55 10.59
CA GLY A 222 19.26 -8.13 10.78
C GLY A 222 18.26 -9.20 10.38
N GLN A 223 17.03 -9.03 10.84
CA GLN A 223 15.90 -9.86 10.42
C GLN A 223 14.61 -9.03 10.42
N ALA A 224 13.80 -9.21 9.38
CA ALA A 224 12.62 -8.41 9.14
C ALA A 224 11.43 -9.24 8.70
N LEU A 225 10.23 -8.69 8.87
CA LEU A 225 9.03 -9.25 8.25
C LEU A 225 8.84 -8.66 6.86
N VAL A 226 8.42 -9.51 5.92
CA VAL A 226 7.94 -9.10 4.61
C VAL A 226 6.46 -9.43 4.55
N SER A 227 5.65 -8.40 4.30
CA SER A 227 4.21 -8.53 4.14
C SER A 227 3.72 -7.49 3.14
N VAL A 228 2.71 -7.88 2.38
CA VAL A 228 2.02 -7.01 1.44
C VAL A 228 0.53 -7.17 1.69
N ASP A 229 -0.14 -6.06 2.03
CA ASP A 229 -1.59 -6.05 2.12
C ASP A 229 -2.19 -5.81 0.73
N LEU A 230 -3.17 -6.63 0.36
CA LEU A 230 -3.89 -6.51 -0.91
C LEU A 230 -5.24 -5.83 -0.68
N GLU A 231 -5.44 -4.70 -1.35
CA GLU A 231 -6.72 -4.01 -1.37
C GLU A 231 -7.35 -4.19 -2.76
N ASN A 232 -8.39 -5.02 -2.85
CA ASN A 232 -9.02 -5.41 -4.11
C ASN A 232 -8.01 -6.03 -5.11
N GLY A 233 -7.05 -6.82 -4.60
CA GLY A 233 -6.01 -7.47 -5.41
C GLY A 233 -4.86 -6.56 -5.83
N LEU A 234 -4.87 -5.29 -5.44
CA LEU A 234 -3.81 -4.32 -5.74
C LEU A 234 -3.00 -4.00 -4.50
N VAL A 235 -1.70 -3.79 -4.70
CA VAL A 235 -0.80 -3.26 -3.67
C VAL A 235 -0.84 -1.74 -3.73
N ARG A 236 -1.25 -1.11 -2.62
CA ARG A 236 -1.27 0.35 -2.47
C ARG A 236 -0.40 0.82 -1.32
N HIS A 237 -0.47 0.13 -0.18
CA HIS A 237 0.24 0.49 1.03
C HIS A 237 1.16 -0.64 1.48
N LEU A 238 2.23 -0.30 2.19
CA LEU A 238 3.13 -1.26 2.82
C LEU A 238 3.34 -0.94 4.29
N PRO A 239 3.27 -1.93 5.20
CA PRO A 239 3.61 -1.73 6.60
C PRO A 239 5.11 -1.47 6.77
N LEU A 240 5.48 -0.46 7.56
CA LEU A 240 6.87 -0.22 7.97
C LEU A 240 7.23 -0.97 9.25
N VAL A 241 6.24 -1.25 10.08
CA VAL A 241 6.37 -2.02 11.32
C VAL A 241 5.13 -2.90 11.48
N MET A 242 5.34 -4.11 11.99
CA MET A 242 4.31 -5.13 12.21
C MET A 242 4.44 -5.69 13.62
N ASN A 243 3.36 -6.26 14.13
CA ASN A 243 3.36 -6.97 15.40
C ASN A 243 3.47 -8.49 15.17
N LEU A 244 4.56 -9.10 15.61
CA LEU A 244 4.69 -10.56 15.68
C LEU A 244 4.39 -11.00 17.11
N THR A 245 3.22 -11.59 17.31
CA THR A 245 2.68 -11.90 18.63
C THR A 245 2.57 -10.61 19.47
N ASP A 246 3.59 -10.28 20.26
CA ASP A 246 3.65 -9.06 21.08
C ASP A 246 4.97 -8.29 20.88
N GLN A 247 5.69 -8.57 19.79
CA GLN A 247 6.96 -7.93 19.44
C GLN A 247 6.82 -7.08 18.18
N ALA A 248 7.27 -5.84 18.25
CA ALA A 248 7.38 -4.98 17.08
C ALA A 248 8.52 -5.46 16.18
N VAL A 249 8.23 -5.65 14.90
CA VAL A 249 9.21 -6.09 13.88
C VAL A 249 9.18 -5.14 12.70
N PRO A 250 10.32 -4.61 12.26
CA PRO A 250 10.37 -3.72 11.10
C PRO A 250 10.15 -4.48 9.79
N SER A 251 9.80 -3.72 8.74
CA SER A 251 9.84 -4.20 7.37
C SER A 251 11.28 -4.40 6.88
N LEU A 252 11.44 -5.19 5.81
CA LEU A 252 12.76 -5.44 5.21
C LEU A 252 13.49 -4.15 4.86
N ALA A 253 12.79 -3.17 4.28
CA ALA A 253 13.37 -1.87 3.94
C ALA A 253 13.94 -1.15 5.18
N LEU A 254 13.18 -1.07 6.27
CA LEU A 254 13.59 -0.38 7.50
C LEU A 254 14.78 -1.07 8.18
N GLU A 255 14.78 -2.40 8.21
CA GLU A 255 15.89 -3.16 8.79
C GLU A 255 17.16 -3.05 7.94
N MET A 256 17.04 -3.00 6.61
CA MET A 256 18.17 -2.73 5.72
C MET A 256 18.75 -1.32 5.95
N PHE A 257 17.91 -0.30 6.13
CA PHE A 257 18.37 1.04 6.51
C PHE A 257 19.07 1.02 7.88
N ARG A 258 18.54 0.27 8.86
CA ARG A 258 19.16 0.12 10.18
C ARG A 258 20.56 -0.47 10.08
N VAL A 259 20.72 -1.55 9.32
CA VAL A 259 22.02 -2.21 9.10
C VAL A 259 22.97 -1.30 8.30
N ALA A 260 22.49 -0.65 7.24
CA ALA A 260 23.30 0.23 6.42
C ALA A 260 23.82 1.49 7.15
N THR A 261 23.08 1.97 8.14
CA THR A 261 23.45 3.14 8.96
C THR A 261 24.11 2.77 10.29
N ASP A 262 24.34 1.48 10.55
CA ASP A 262 24.81 0.94 11.85
C ASP A 262 23.99 1.45 13.05
N SER A 263 22.68 1.59 12.85
CA SER A 263 21.76 2.06 13.88
C SER A 263 21.46 0.95 14.90
N ALA A 264 21.43 1.31 16.19
CA ALA A 264 21.13 0.37 17.27
C ALA A 264 19.68 -0.13 17.26
N ALA A 265 18.73 0.71 16.81
CA ALA A 265 17.30 0.41 16.85
C ALA A 265 16.52 1.15 15.77
N VAL A 266 15.37 0.60 15.38
CA VAL A 266 14.30 1.34 14.68
C VAL A 266 13.46 2.07 15.73
N GLN A 267 13.10 3.31 15.48
CA GLN A 267 12.29 4.13 16.36
C GLN A 267 10.86 4.22 15.85
N VAL A 268 9.87 4.07 16.72
CA VAL A 268 8.45 4.15 16.40
C VAL A 268 7.79 5.13 17.36
N GLN A 269 7.23 6.21 16.81
CA GLN A 269 6.51 7.20 17.60
C GLN A 269 5.02 6.85 17.58
N ILE A 270 4.45 6.65 18.76
CA ILE A 270 3.07 6.24 18.96
C ILE A 270 2.34 7.37 19.69
N ASN A 271 1.11 7.66 19.24
CA ASN A 271 0.21 8.57 19.92
C ASN A 271 -1.18 7.90 20.08
N PRO A 272 -2.15 8.53 20.78
CA PRO A 272 -3.46 7.92 21.01
C PRO A 272 -4.27 7.55 19.75
N ARG A 273 -3.83 7.98 18.56
CA ARG A 273 -4.47 7.70 17.28
C ARG A 273 -3.82 6.54 16.53
N GLY A 274 -2.64 6.09 16.96
CA GLY A 274 -1.89 5.01 16.33
C GLY A 274 -0.41 5.34 16.15
N ILE A 275 0.22 4.66 15.19
CA ILE A 275 1.62 4.88 14.82
C ILE A 275 1.69 6.18 14.00
N GLN A 276 2.42 7.17 14.52
CA GLN A 276 2.56 8.49 13.91
C GLN A 276 3.70 8.52 12.90
N SER A 277 4.84 7.93 13.26
CA SER A 277 6.01 7.84 12.41
C SER A 277 6.88 6.66 12.78
N VAL A 278 7.65 6.19 11.80
CA VAL A 278 8.70 5.18 11.96
C VAL A 278 9.99 5.77 11.41
N GLY A 279 11.10 5.58 12.11
CA GLY A 279 12.37 6.17 11.74
C GLY A 279 13.59 5.32 12.10
N VAL A 280 14.70 5.63 11.44
CA VAL A 280 15.99 4.98 11.65
C VAL A 280 17.10 5.95 11.24
N ALA A 281 18.11 6.14 12.09
CA ALA A 281 19.07 7.24 11.96
C ALA A 281 18.36 8.58 11.71
N ASP A 282 18.67 9.26 10.60
CA ASP A 282 18.09 10.55 10.20
C ASP A 282 16.78 10.41 9.42
N LEU A 283 16.40 9.19 9.02
CA LEU A 283 15.16 8.93 8.30
C LEU A 283 13.98 8.96 9.29
N THR A 284 13.01 9.85 9.06
CA THR A 284 11.74 9.86 9.79
C THR A 284 10.58 9.85 8.80
N VAL A 285 9.75 8.82 8.87
CA VAL A 285 8.67 8.58 7.91
C VAL A 285 7.32 8.71 8.61
N PRO A 286 6.48 9.70 8.24
CA PRO A 286 5.10 9.75 8.73
C PRO A 286 4.30 8.58 8.18
N THR A 287 3.51 7.94 9.05
CA THR A 287 2.71 6.76 8.70
C THR A 287 1.22 7.04 8.79
N LEU A 288 0.43 6.16 8.19
CA LEU A 288 -0.98 5.99 8.54
C LEU A 288 -1.08 5.35 9.94
N PRO A 289 -2.27 5.40 10.60
CA PRO A 289 -2.41 4.91 11.97
C PRO A 289 -1.93 3.48 12.22
N LYS A 290 -2.05 2.59 11.22
CA LYS A 290 -1.64 1.17 11.33
C LYS A 290 -0.13 0.95 11.16
N GLY A 291 0.64 2.00 10.88
CA GLY A 291 2.08 1.91 10.63
C GLY A 291 2.46 1.62 9.19
N ASP A 292 1.49 1.68 8.26
CA ASP A 292 1.69 1.56 6.82
C ASP A 292 1.85 2.92 6.14
N ILE A 293 2.45 2.90 4.95
CA ILE A 293 2.57 4.07 4.08
C ILE A 293 1.97 3.80 2.71
N PRO A 294 1.27 4.77 2.10
CA PRO A 294 0.88 4.68 0.71
C PRO A 294 2.09 4.91 -0.19
N LEU A 295 2.34 3.96 -1.09
CA LEU A 295 3.52 3.97 -1.95
C LEU A 295 3.23 4.72 -3.25
N HIS A 296 4.16 5.59 -3.68
CA HIS A 296 4.12 6.20 -5.01
C HIS A 296 4.90 5.34 -5.99
N PHE A 297 4.19 4.56 -6.80
CA PHE A 297 4.83 3.61 -7.69
C PHE A 297 5.50 4.29 -8.89
N ALA A 298 6.69 3.79 -9.24
CA ALA A 298 7.35 4.01 -10.52
C ALA A 298 7.00 2.87 -11.48
N GLN A 299 7.06 3.16 -12.78
CA GLN A 299 6.83 2.15 -13.83
C GLN A 299 7.94 1.09 -13.82
N HIS A 300 7.57 -0.17 -14.03
CA HIS A 300 8.48 -1.31 -14.09
C HIS A 300 9.61 -1.10 -15.10
N LYS A 301 9.29 -0.54 -16.28
CA LYS A 301 10.28 -0.22 -17.32
C LYS A 301 11.39 0.69 -16.80
N THR A 302 11.06 1.63 -15.93
CA THR A 302 12.05 2.55 -15.34
C THR A 302 12.86 1.86 -14.25
N MET A 303 12.27 0.89 -13.55
CA MET A 303 12.95 0.06 -12.55
C MET A 303 13.92 -0.98 -13.15
N ALA A 304 13.77 -1.33 -14.43
CA ALA A 304 14.57 -2.36 -15.09
C ALA A 304 16.10 -2.16 -14.96
N THR A 305 16.58 -0.92 -14.88
CA THR A 305 18.02 -0.63 -14.75
C THR A 305 18.62 -1.03 -13.40
N ARG A 306 17.80 -1.38 -12.40
CA ARG A 306 18.27 -1.87 -11.08
C ARG A 306 18.52 -3.38 -11.06
N TYR A 307 18.10 -4.11 -12.10
CA TYR A 307 18.20 -5.55 -12.12
C TYR A 307 19.58 -6.02 -12.60
N VAL A 308 20.15 -6.97 -11.87
CA VAL A 308 21.33 -7.73 -12.27
C VAL A 308 21.07 -9.22 -12.01
N SER A 309 21.42 -10.10 -12.94
CA SER A 309 21.22 -11.54 -12.75
C SER A 309 22.19 -12.07 -11.68
N ALA A 310 21.72 -12.99 -10.82
CA ALA A 310 22.56 -13.65 -9.82
C ALA A 310 23.74 -14.40 -10.46
N SER A 311 23.56 -14.94 -11.67
CA SER A 311 24.65 -15.50 -12.48
C SER A 311 25.73 -14.51 -12.85
N ASP A 312 25.38 -13.30 -13.28
CA ASP A 312 26.36 -12.28 -13.61
C ASP A 312 27.15 -11.84 -12.39
N VAL A 313 26.49 -11.78 -11.22
CA VAL A 313 27.14 -11.45 -9.94
C VAL A 313 28.14 -12.55 -9.57
N ILE A 314 27.74 -13.82 -9.60
CA ILE A 314 28.64 -14.95 -9.27
C ILE A 314 29.81 -15.04 -10.25
N GLN A 315 29.58 -14.75 -11.54
CA GLN A 315 30.60 -14.80 -12.59
C GLN A 315 31.47 -13.53 -12.65
N GLY A 316 31.20 -12.51 -11.83
CA GLY A 316 31.96 -11.26 -11.80
C GLY A 316 31.75 -10.36 -13.03
N GLN A 317 30.61 -10.47 -13.70
CA GLN A 317 30.23 -9.71 -14.90
C GLN A 317 29.48 -8.40 -14.59
N VAL A 318 29.30 -8.08 -13.31
CA VAL A 318 28.58 -6.87 -12.85
C VAL A 318 29.55 -5.74 -12.52
N ALA A 319 29.26 -4.53 -13.01
CA ALA A 319 30.06 -3.35 -12.74
C ALA A 319 30.08 -3.00 -11.24
N HIS A 320 31.23 -2.61 -10.70
CA HIS A 320 31.40 -2.41 -9.27
C HIS A 320 30.43 -1.40 -8.64
N GLN A 321 30.12 -0.33 -9.36
CA GLN A 321 29.18 0.72 -8.97
C GLN A 321 27.72 0.26 -8.79
N MET A 322 27.34 -0.89 -9.37
CA MET A 322 25.99 -1.44 -9.23
C MET A 322 25.75 -2.03 -7.84
N LEU A 323 26.79 -2.39 -7.11
CA LEU A 323 26.67 -3.06 -5.82
C LEU A 323 27.36 -2.28 -4.69
N SER A 324 28.40 -1.49 -4.99
CA SER A 324 29.16 -0.76 -3.98
C SER A 324 28.35 0.35 -3.33
N GLY A 325 28.27 0.31 -1.99
CA GLY A 325 27.49 1.26 -1.19
C GLY A 325 25.98 1.21 -1.44
N LYS A 326 25.47 0.21 -2.17
CA LYS A 326 24.05 0.04 -2.48
C LYS A 326 23.36 -0.83 -1.44
N LEU A 327 22.05 -0.65 -1.31
CA LEU A 327 21.15 -1.60 -0.69
C LEU A 327 20.86 -2.70 -1.71
N VAL A 328 21.34 -3.91 -1.48
CA VAL A 328 21.20 -5.01 -2.44
C VAL A 328 20.06 -5.92 -2.00
N LEU A 329 19.10 -6.15 -2.89
CA LEU A 329 17.99 -7.07 -2.67
C LEU A 329 18.20 -8.34 -3.48
N VAL A 330 18.11 -9.51 -2.86
CA VAL A 330 18.18 -10.81 -3.54
C VAL A 330 16.82 -11.46 -3.50
N GLY A 331 16.27 -11.82 -4.66
CA GLY A 331 14.93 -12.42 -4.74
C GLY A 331 14.69 -13.25 -6.01
N LEU A 332 13.62 -14.03 -6.00
CA LEU A 332 13.20 -14.88 -7.12
C LEU A 332 12.42 -14.06 -8.15
N THR A 333 12.86 -14.09 -9.41
CA THR A 333 12.18 -13.43 -10.53
C THR A 333 12.02 -14.34 -11.75
N GLY A 334 12.53 -15.58 -11.67
CA GLY A 334 12.34 -16.60 -12.69
C GLY A 334 10.87 -16.97 -12.87
N SER A 335 10.51 -17.41 -14.08
CA SER A 335 9.13 -17.76 -14.41
C SER A 335 8.62 -18.90 -13.52
N GLY A 336 7.44 -18.73 -12.92
CA GLY A 336 6.84 -19.71 -12.01
C GLY A 336 7.43 -19.74 -10.59
N LEU A 337 8.45 -18.92 -10.29
CA LEU A 337 9.05 -18.82 -8.95
C LEU A 337 8.75 -17.48 -8.26
N SER A 338 8.43 -16.43 -9.02
CA SER A 338 8.17 -15.10 -8.48
C SER A 338 6.74 -14.96 -7.95
N ASP A 339 6.58 -14.42 -6.75
CA ASP A 339 5.28 -13.93 -6.27
C ASP A 339 4.95 -12.61 -6.98
N MET A 340 4.19 -12.72 -8.08
CA MET A 340 3.80 -11.59 -8.91
C MET A 340 2.64 -10.82 -8.27
N ARG A 341 2.79 -9.50 -8.16
CA ARG A 341 1.81 -8.61 -7.52
C ARG A 341 1.46 -7.45 -8.44
N THR A 342 0.18 -7.07 -8.43
CA THR A 342 -0.30 -5.94 -9.23
C THR A 342 -0.22 -4.65 -8.42
N THR A 343 0.46 -3.65 -8.95
CA THR A 343 0.62 -2.34 -8.31
C THR A 343 -0.57 -1.42 -8.60
N ALA A 344 -0.64 -0.27 -7.91
CA ALA A 344 -1.64 0.77 -8.20
C ALA A 344 -1.58 1.31 -9.65
N LEU A 345 -0.44 1.14 -10.35
CA LEU A 345 -0.31 1.48 -11.78
C LEU A 345 -1.03 0.48 -12.69
N GLY A 346 -1.46 -0.68 -12.16
CA GLY A 346 -2.02 -1.78 -12.94
C GLY A 346 -0.95 -2.67 -13.60
N GLU A 347 0.32 -2.45 -13.30
CA GLU A 347 1.42 -3.31 -13.74
C GLU A 347 1.60 -4.48 -12.78
N THR A 348 1.81 -5.68 -13.32
CA THR A 348 2.17 -6.87 -12.53
C THR A 348 3.69 -6.99 -12.46
N VAL A 349 4.25 -6.90 -11.26
CA VAL A 349 5.70 -6.91 -11.01
C VAL A 349 6.08 -7.97 -9.98
N PRO A 350 7.35 -8.43 -9.95
CA PRO A 350 7.83 -9.31 -8.88
C PRO A 350 7.72 -8.64 -7.51
N GLY A 351 7.36 -9.39 -6.46
CA GLY A 351 7.26 -8.87 -5.09
C GLY A 351 8.52 -8.15 -4.59
N ILE A 352 9.71 -8.62 -5.01
CA ILE A 352 10.99 -7.98 -4.68
C ILE A 352 11.12 -6.56 -5.23
N GLU A 353 10.47 -6.26 -6.37
CA GLU A 353 10.44 -4.91 -6.91
C GLU A 353 9.67 -3.96 -6.02
N ILE A 354 8.59 -4.43 -5.39
CA ILE A 354 7.81 -3.61 -4.46
C ILE A 354 8.67 -3.22 -3.26
N GLN A 355 9.50 -4.14 -2.75
CA GLN A 355 10.48 -3.84 -1.70
C GLN A 355 11.54 -2.83 -2.17
N ALA A 356 12.02 -2.95 -3.41
CA ALA A 356 12.94 -1.98 -3.99
C ALA A 356 12.30 -0.59 -4.11
N GLN A 357 11.07 -0.51 -4.61
CA GLN A 357 10.33 0.74 -4.73
C GLN A 357 10.03 1.38 -3.37
N LEU A 358 9.78 0.57 -2.33
CA LEU A 358 9.67 1.03 -0.96
C LEU A 358 10.99 1.69 -0.50
N ILE A 359 12.12 0.99 -0.65
CA ILE A 359 13.45 1.54 -0.30
C ILE A 359 13.71 2.86 -1.03
N GLU A 360 13.46 2.93 -2.33
CA GLU A 360 13.66 4.18 -3.08
C GLU A 360 12.74 5.32 -2.62
N SER A 361 11.48 5.02 -2.33
CA SER A 361 10.53 6.04 -1.88
C SER A 361 10.92 6.61 -0.52
N LEU A 362 11.43 5.75 0.36
CA LEU A 362 11.98 6.15 1.66
C LEU A 362 13.26 6.96 1.51
N PHE A 363 14.17 6.54 0.62
CA PHE A 363 15.44 7.22 0.37
C PHE A 363 15.24 8.61 -0.25
N ASP A 364 14.32 8.74 -1.23
CA ASP A 364 14.02 10.00 -1.91
C ASP A 364 13.08 10.91 -1.09
N GLY A 365 12.50 10.42 0.02
CA GLY A 365 11.47 11.13 0.78
C GLY A 365 10.15 11.36 0.00
N ARG A 366 9.92 10.58 -1.06
CA ARG A 366 8.78 10.70 -2.00
C ARG A 366 7.71 9.68 -1.70
N ILE A 367 7.08 9.83 -0.55
CA ILE A 367 5.94 9.02 -0.13
C ILE A 367 4.64 9.78 -0.38
N LEU A 368 3.57 9.04 -0.69
CA LEU A 368 2.25 9.65 -0.71
C LEU A 368 1.82 9.93 0.73
N GLN A 369 1.02 10.97 0.91
CA GLN A 369 0.55 11.35 2.23
C GLN A 369 -0.95 11.56 2.22
N ARG A 370 -1.62 11.06 3.26
CA ARG A 370 -3.01 11.38 3.58
C ARG A 370 -3.10 11.77 5.05
N PRO A 371 -2.77 13.02 5.39
CA PRO A 371 -2.82 13.48 6.77
C PRO A 371 -4.21 13.29 7.37
N TYR A 372 -4.28 12.98 8.67
CA TYR A 372 -5.56 12.73 9.34
C TYR A 372 -6.56 13.92 9.24
N TRP A 373 -6.03 15.16 9.20
CA TRP A 373 -6.86 16.37 9.17
C TRP A 373 -7.50 16.58 7.80
N PHE A 374 -6.97 15.94 6.74
CA PHE A 374 -7.45 16.09 5.37
C PHE A 374 -8.91 15.66 5.26
N LYS A 375 -9.29 14.53 5.90
CA LYS A 375 -10.68 14.07 5.89
C LYS A 375 -11.65 15.08 6.49
N TRP A 376 -11.26 15.75 7.57
CA TRP A 376 -12.08 16.76 8.24
C TRP A 376 -12.17 18.05 7.43
N ALA A 377 -11.06 18.49 6.83
CA ALA A 377 -11.05 19.63 5.92
C ALA A 377 -11.90 19.38 4.66
N GLU A 378 -11.78 18.19 4.05
CA GLU A 378 -12.60 17.73 2.92
C GLU A 378 -14.10 17.76 3.28
N THR A 379 -14.45 17.23 4.46
CA THR A 379 -15.82 17.20 4.98
C THR A 379 -16.37 18.61 5.20
N LEU A 380 -15.58 19.49 5.82
CA LEU A 380 -15.96 20.89 6.06
C LEU A 380 -16.16 21.64 4.74
N ALA A 381 -15.25 21.47 3.79
CA ALA A 381 -15.36 22.05 2.46
C ALA A 381 -16.61 21.54 1.72
N LEU A 382 -16.94 20.25 1.81
CA LEU A 382 -18.19 19.71 1.25
C LEU A 382 -19.44 20.28 1.90
N LEU A 383 -19.42 20.48 3.22
CA LEU A 383 -20.52 21.10 3.94
C LEU A 383 -20.70 22.56 3.50
N ILE A 384 -19.61 23.32 3.36
CA ILE A 384 -19.64 24.71 2.88
C ILE A 384 -20.15 24.77 1.45
N VAL A 385 -19.55 24.02 0.51
CA VAL A 385 -19.94 24.03 -0.90
C VAL A 385 -21.38 23.54 -1.07
N GLY A 386 -21.75 22.43 -0.43
CA GLY A 386 -23.11 21.91 -0.44
C GLY A 386 -24.12 22.90 0.14
N GLY A 387 -23.78 23.54 1.27
CA GLY A 387 -24.61 24.58 1.91
C GLY A 387 -24.81 25.80 1.01
N VAL A 388 -23.75 26.29 0.37
CA VAL A 388 -23.82 27.40 -0.59
C VAL A 388 -24.71 27.03 -1.77
N LEU A 389 -24.60 25.81 -2.33
CA LEU A 389 -25.47 25.34 -3.41
C LEU A 389 -26.95 25.29 -2.99
N ILE A 390 -27.24 24.70 -1.82
CA ILE A 390 -28.61 24.60 -1.28
C ILE A 390 -29.21 26.00 -1.01
N TRP A 391 -28.38 26.96 -0.60
CA TRP A 391 -28.81 28.33 -0.36
C TRP A 391 -29.04 29.11 -1.66
N TYR A 392 -28.10 29.03 -2.61
CA TYR A 392 -28.05 29.84 -3.83
C TYR A 392 -28.96 29.33 -4.95
N VAL A 393 -28.95 28.03 -5.26
CA VAL A 393 -29.63 27.47 -6.44
C VAL A 393 -31.17 27.64 -6.38
N PRO A 394 -31.87 27.40 -5.25
CA PRO A 394 -33.32 27.57 -5.17
C PRO A 394 -33.80 29.04 -5.09
N ARG A 395 -32.90 30.02 -5.12
CA ARG A 395 -33.29 31.44 -5.07
C ARG A 395 -33.81 31.87 -6.44
N PRO A 396 -35.04 32.41 -6.54
CA PRO A 396 -35.71 32.69 -7.81
C PRO A 396 -35.06 33.80 -8.64
N GLN A 397 -34.24 34.66 -8.01
CA GLN A 397 -33.48 35.73 -8.67
C GLN A 397 -32.00 35.37 -8.87
N SER A 398 -31.57 34.15 -8.52
CA SER A 398 -30.18 33.76 -8.77
C SER A 398 -29.95 33.59 -10.27
N LEU A 399 -28.80 34.09 -10.76
CA LEU A 399 -28.40 33.98 -12.17
C LEU A 399 -28.45 32.51 -12.64
N LEU A 400 -28.06 31.59 -11.76
CA LEU A 400 -28.02 30.17 -12.03
C LEU A 400 -29.43 29.58 -12.17
N SER A 401 -30.40 29.96 -11.32
CA SER A 401 -31.80 29.55 -11.47
C SER A 401 -32.43 30.07 -12.76
N THR A 402 -32.17 31.33 -13.13
CA THR A 402 -32.67 31.93 -14.36
C THR A 402 -32.05 31.28 -15.60
N TYR A 403 -30.75 30.98 -15.54
CA TYR A 403 -30.04 30.28 -16.60
C TYR A 403 -30.52 28.83 -16.76
N LEU A 404 -30.68 28.09 -15.67
CA LEU A 404 -31.20 26.72 -15.67
C LEU A 404 -32.64 26.64 -16.20
N ARG A 405 -33.48 27.65 -15.90
CA ARG A 405 -34.83 27.76 -16.48
C ARG A 405 -34.81 27.97 -17.98
N LYS A 406 -33.85 28.75 -18.51
CA LYS A 406 -33.71 29.02 -19.95
C LYS A 406 -33.14 27.82 -20.71
N VAL A 407 -32.14 27.12 -20.16
CA VAL A 407 -31.49 25.98 -20.81
C VAL A 407 -31.36 24.82 -19.82
N PRO A 408 -32.41 24.03 -19.59
CA PRO A 408 -32.38 22.90 -18.64
C PRO A 408 -31.21 21.92 -18.85
N LYS A 409 -30.87 21.66 -20.12
CA LYS A 409 -29.76 20.77 -20.52
C LYS A 409 -28.38 21.28 -20.07
N SER A 410 -28.24 22.57 -19.77
CA SER A 410 -26.98 23.16 -19.29
C SER A 410 -26.62 22.77 -17.85
N SER A 411 -27.59 22.30 -17.05
CA SER A 411 -27.35 21.81 -15.68
C SER A 411 -26.35 20.66 -15.64
N LEU A 412 -26.45 19.74 -16.61
CA LEU A 412 -25.53 18.61 -16.74
C LEU A 412 -24.11 19.09 -17.00
N TRP A 413 -23.94 19.98 -17.98
CA TRP A 413 -22.63 20.54 -18.33
C TRP A 413 -22.01 21.34 -17.20
N LEU A 414 -22.80 22.12 -16.46
CA LEU A 414 -22.32 22.85 -15.29
C LEU A 414 -21.84 21.91 -14.19
N THR A 415 -22.59 20.83 -13.94
CA THR A 415 -22.22 19.79 -12.95
C THR A 415 -20.93 19.10 -13.38
N LEU A 416 -20.83 18.69 -14.64
CA LEU A 416 -19.62 18.08 -15.21
C LEU A 416 -18.40 19.01 -15.16
N ALA A 417 -18.57 20.29 -15.51
CA ALA A 417 -17.49 21.27 -15.46
C ALA A 417 -16.99 21.51 -14.03
N THR A 418 -17.90 21.64 -13.06
CA THR A 418 -17.55 21.82 -11.65
C THR A 418 -16.81 20.60 -11.11
N ASN A 419 -17.31 19.40 -11.42
CA ASN A 419 -16.68 18.14 -11.05
C ASN A 419 -15.31 17.94 -11.70
N GLY A 420 -15.18 18.28 -12.98
CA GLY A 420 -13.91 18.23 -13.71
C GLY A 420 -12.88 19.18 -13.09
N LEU A 421 -13.30 20.38 -12.68
CA LEU A 421 -12.44 21.32 -11.96
C LEU A 421 -11.97 20.76 -10.62
N ILE A 422 -12.85 20.12 -9.83
CA ILE A 422 -12.49 19.52 -8.54
C ILE A 422 -11.47 18.37 -8.71
N ILE A 423 -11.69 17.49 -9.70
CA ILE A 423 -10.75 16.41 -10.03
C ILE A 423 -9.41 17.01 -10.48
N TRP A 424 -9.44 18.04 -11.33
CA TRP A 424 -8.22 18.71 -11.79
C TRP A 424 -7.44 19.37 -10.63
N ILE A 425 -8.12 20.05 -9.70
CA ILE A 425 -7.49 20.61 -8.49
C ILE A 425 -6.86 19.49 -7.65
N GLY A 426 -7.59 18.39 -7.44
CA GLY A 426 -7.08 17.22 -6.72
C GLY A 426 -5.83 16.63 -7.36
N PHE A 427 -5.83 16.50 -8.70
CA PHE A 427 -4.66 16.05 -9.46
C PHE A 427 -3.47 17.01 -9.33
N LYS A 428 -3.71 18.33 -9.37
CA LYS A 428 -2.65 19.34 -9.18
C LYS A 428 -2.06 19.28 -7.77
N ILE A 429 -2.87 19.06 -6.74
CA ILE A 429 -2.40 18.84 -5.36
C ILE A 429 -1.52 17.59 -5.32
N PHE A 430 -2.01 16.47 -5.86
CA PHE A 430 -1.26 15.22 -5.92
C PHE A 430 0.10 15.38 -6.63
N ALA A 431 0.12 15.93 -7.84
CA ALA A 431 1.34 16.03 -8.66
C ALA A 431 2.42 16.93 -8.03
N HIS A 432 2.04 17.92 -7.22
CA HIS A 432 2.97 18.87 -6.60
C HIS A 432 3.39 18.52 -5.18
N THR A 433 2.50 17.89 -4.39
CA THR A 433 2.75 17.66 -2.96
C THR A 433 2.69 16.19 -2.55
N GLY A 434 2.28 15.27 -3.43
CA GLY A 434 2.03 13.87 -3.08
C GLY A 434 0.83 13.66 -2.14
N LEU A 435 0.00 14.69 -1.94
CA LEU A 435 -1.18 14.61 -1.07
C LEU A 435 -2.35 13.97 -1.82
N LEU A 436 -2.98 12.98 -1.19
CA LEU A 436 -4.13 12.28 -1.73
C LEU A 436 -5.41 13.02 -1.34
N PHE A 437 -5.97 13.84 -2.23
CA PHE A 437 -7.23 14.59 -2.03
C PHE A 437 -8.43 13.83 -2.60
N ASP A 438 -9.46 13.59 -1.78
CA ASP A 438 -10.67 12.83 -2.13
C ASP A 438 -11.66 13.63 -3.00
N ALA A 439 -11.24 13.98 -4.22
CA ALA A 439 -12.11 14.61 -5.22
C ALA A 439 -13.29 13.70 -5.65
N ALA A 440 -13.16 12.38 -5.45
CA ALA A 440 -14.20 11.41 -5.82
C ALA A 440 -15.43 11.54 -4.92
N SER A 441 -15.25 11.69 -3.61
CA SER A 441 -16.38 11.97 -2.73
C SER A 441 -17.02 13.32 -3.01
N PHE A 442 -16.23 14.34 -3.37
CA PHE A 442 -16.80 15.62 -3.81
C PHE A 442 -17.69 15.44 -5.03
N PHE A 443 -17.22 14.69 -6.03
CA PHE A 443 -17.99 14.37 -7.22
C PHE A 443 -19.34 13.74 -6.87
N LEU A 444 -19.33 12.69 -6.04
CA LEU A 444 -20.55 11.95 -5.69
C LEU A 444 -21.55 12.81 -4.90
N ILE A 445 -21.07 13.52 -3.87
CA ILE A 445 -21.95 14.29 -2.98
C ILE A 445 -22.51 15.53 -3.69
N ILE A 446 -21.66 16.31 -4.37
CA ILE A 446 -22.11 17.52 -5.07
C ILE A 446 -23.04 17.18 -6.22
N SER A 447 -22.79 16.09 -6.96
CA SER A 447 -23.70 15.64 -8.02
C SER A 447 -25.06 15.22 -7.46
N ALA A 448 -25.10 14.52 -6.32
CA ALA A 448 -26.36 14.12 -5.69
C ALA A 448 -27.17 15.33 -5.19
N VAL A 449 -26.51 16.30 -4.54
CA VAL A 449 -27.13 17.55 -4.08
C VAL A 449 -27.64 18.37 -5.26
N MET A 450 -26.79 18.59 -6.27
CA MET A 450 -27.18 19.34 -7.46
C MET A 450 -28.33 18.66 -8.21
N GLY A 451 -28.28 17.34 -8.38
CA GLY A 451 -29.35 16.56 -9.02
C GLY A 451 -30.69 16.71 -8.29
N SER A 452 -30.69 16.72 -6.96
CA SER A 452 -31.89 16.97 -6.16
C SER A 452 -32.44 18.39 -6.39
N LEU A 453 -31.58 19.41 -6.34
CA LEU A 453 -31.99 20.81 -6.52
C LEU A 453 -32.52 21.08 -7.93
N VAL A 454 -31.83 20.59 -8.96
CA VAL A 454 -32.24 20.72 -10.36
C VAL A 454 -33.57 20.02 -10.60
N SER A 455 -33.75 18.80 -10.07
CA SER A 455 -35.01 18.04 -10.20
C SER A 455 -36.20 18.82 -9.62
N THR A 456 -36.01 19.49 -8.48
CA THR A 456 -37.07 20.34 -7.90
C THR A 456 -37.37 21.55 -8.78
N VAL A 457 -36.35 22.24 -9.30
CA VAL A 457 -36.55 23.39 -10.19
C VAL A 457 -37.30 22.97 -11.46
N LEU A 458 -36.96 21.83 -12.05
CA LEU A 458 -37.66 21.29 -13.22
C LEU A 458 -39.11 20.92 -12.91
N ALA A 459 -39.37 20.28 -11.76
CA ALA A 459 -40.72 19.96 -11.33
C ALA A 459 -41.58 21.22 -11.08
N GLU A 460 -40.98 22.31 -10.58
CA GLU A 460 -41.65 23.60 -10.43
C GLU A 460 -42.01 24.20 -11.81
N ILE A 461 -41.10 24.14 -12.79
CA ILE A 461 -41.36 24.60 -14.16
C ILE A 461 -42.49 23.80 -14.82
N ASP A 462 -42.48 22.47 -14.68
CA ASP A 462 -43.53 21.63 -15.27
C ASP A 462 -44.90 21.86 -14.63
N ASN A 463 -44.95 22.08 -13.30
CA ASN A 463 -46.18 22.44 -12.62
C ASN A 463 -46.70 23.81 -13.07
N LEU A 464 -45.81 24.79 -13.26
CA LEU A 464 -46.18 26.12 -13.78
C LEU A 464 -46.76 26.02 -15.20
N LYS A 465 -46.13 25.24 -16.09
CA LYS A 465 -46.64 25.00 -17.45
C LYS A 465 -48.02 24.36 -17.43
N LYS A 466 -48.22 23.31 -16.62
CA LYS A 466 -49.53 22.66 -16.48
C LYS A 466 -50.60 23.60 -15.95
N SER A 467 -50.28 24.42 -14.94
CA SER A 467 -51.22 25.43 -14.44
C SER A 467 -51.57 26.51 -15.48
N GLN A 468 -50.66 26.81 -16.41
CA GLN A 468 -50.93 27.74 -17.51
C GLN A 468 -51.75 27.08 -18.64
N GLU A 469 -51.57 25.79 -18.89
CA GLU A 469 -52.39 25.01 -19.82
C GLU A 469 -53.81 24.81 -19.27
N ASP A 470 -53.97 24.48 -17.98
CA ASP A 470 -55.29 24.33 -17.33
C ASP A 470 -56.05 25.67 -17.22
N MET A 471 -55.35 26.81 -17.25
CA MET A 471 -55.95 28.15 -17.28
C MET A 471 -56.21 28.71 -18.69
N ARG A 472 -55.89 27.96 -19.76
CA ARG A 472 -56.38 28.34 -21.09
C ARG A 472 -57.86 27.96 -21.16
N PRO A 473 -58.80 28.93 -21.25
CA PRO A 473 -60.20 28.59 -21.48
C PRO A 473 -60.32 27.81 -22.79
N ASP A 474 -61.20 26.81 -22.81
CA ASP A 474 -61.62 26.10 -24.03
C ASP A 474 -62.21 27.14 -25.00
N VAL A 475 -61.36 27.69 -25.85
CA VAL A 475 -61.77 28.52 -26.98
C VAL A 475 -61.81 27.60 -28.19
N VAL A 476 -63.05 27.31 -28.60
CA VAL A 476 -63.54 26.67 -29.82
C VAL A 476 -63.88 25.18 -29.72
N GLY A 477 -65.19 24.95 -29.76
CA GLY A 477 -65.92 23.70 -29.94
C GLY A 477 -67.41 23.98 -29.80
#